data_AF-A0A1B7X7C4-F1
#
_entry.id   AF-A0A1B7X7C4-F1
#
_cell.length_a   1.000
_cell.length_b   1.000
_cell.length_c   1.000
_cell.angle_alpha   90.00
_cell.angle_beta   90.00
_cell.angle_gamma   90.00
#
_symmetry.space_group_name_H-M   'P 1'
#
loop_
_entity.id
_entity.type
_entity.pdbx_description
1 polymer ?
#
loop_
_entity_poly.entity_id
_entity_poly.type
_entity_poly.pdbx_seq_one_letter_code
_entity_poly.pdbx_strand_id
1 'polypeptide(L)' 'MTVRFLLDSNIISEPSRPIPNTQVLDQLNRYRSEVAVASLVVHEILYGCWRLPASKRKDSLWKYI' A
#
# COMPACT_ATOMS: atom_id res chain seq x y z
N MET A 1 6.03 9.27 18.27
CA MET A 1 5.14 9.11 17.10
C MET A 1 3.74 8.89 17.61
N THR A 2 2.76 9.65 17.12
CA THR A 2 1.36 9.46 17.47
C THR A 2 0.65 8.94 16.23
N VAL A 3 0.11 7.73 16.31
CA VAL A 3 -0.71 7.14 15.26
C VAL A 3 -2.09 7.81 15.31
N ARG A 4 -2.52 8.39 14.20
CA ARG A 4 -3.85 8.98 14.02
C ARG A 4 -4.73 8.17 13.07
N PHE A 5 -4.12 7.48 12.10
CA PHE A 5 -4.85 6.75 11.08
C PHE A 5 -4.37 5.30 11.00
N LEU A 6 -5.31 4.36 10.97
CA LEU A 6 -5.04 2.96 10.65
C LEU A 6 -5.45 2.74 9.19
N LEU A 7 -4.50 2.32 8.35
CA LEU A 7 -4.72 2.14 6.92
C LEU A 7 -5.28 0.75 6.62
N ASP A 8 -6.26 0.72 5.72
CA ASP A 8 -6.79 -0.49 5.10
C ASP A 8 -5.95 -0.88 3.86
N SER A 9 -6.11 -2.12 3.37
CA SER A 9 -5.36 -2.66 2.23
C SER A 9 -5.61 -1.90 0.94
N ASN A 10 -6.79 -1.28 0.76
CA ASN A 10 -7.09 -0.44 -0.41
C ASN A 10 -6.24 0.84 -0.47
N ILE A 11 -6.00 1.52 0.67
CA ILE A 11 -5.28 2.79 0.73
C ILE A 11 -3.79 2.54 0.49
N ILE A 12 -3.21 1.57 1.19
CA ILE A 12 -1.80 1.23 1.07
C ILE A 12 -1.46 0.61 -0.30
N SER A 13 -2.42 -0.04 -0.97
CA SER A 13 -2.25 -0.57 -2.34
C SER A 13 -2.56 0.45 -3.45
N GLU A 14 -3.13 1.61 -3.12
CA GLU A 14 -3.49 2.65 -4.10
C GLU A 14 -2.30 3.09 -4.97
N PRO A 15 -1.08 3.34 -4.44
CA PRO A 15 0.08 3.74 -5.26
C PRO A 15 0.49 2.69 -6.30
N SER A 16 0.06 1.44 -6.12
CA SER A 16 0.36 0.33 -7.02
C SER A 16 -0.70 0.11 -8.11
N ARG A 17 -1.76 0.91 -8.13
CA ARG A 17 -2.79 0.86 -9.16
C ARG A 17 -2.27 1.48 -10.47
N PRO A 18 -2.72 0.99 -11.65
CA PRO A 18 -2.34 1.58 -12.93
C PRO A 18 -2.68 3.07 -13.06
N ILE A 19 -3.80 3.49 -12.45
CA ILE A 19 -4.25 4.88 -12.38
C ILE A 19 -4.59 5.13 -10.90
N PRO A 20 -3.65 5.64 -10.10
CA PRO A 20 -3.87 5.89 -8.67
C PRO A 20 -4.69 7.18 -8.46
N ASN A 21 -5.48 7.21 -7.39
CA ASN A 21 -6.13 8.44 -6.95
C ASN A 21 -5.10 9.39 -6.32
N THR A 22 -4.85 10.53 -6.96
CA THR A 22 -3.88 11.54 -6.52
C THR A 22 -4.18 12.08 -5.12
N GLN A 23 -5.45 12.22 -4.74
CA GLN A 23 -5.82 12.71 -3.41
C GLN A 23 -5.39 11.73 -2.30
N VAL A 24 -5.42 10.43 -2.58
CA VAL A 24 -4.95 9.39 -1.63
C VAL A 24 -3.43 9.47 -1.50
N LEU A 25 -2.72 9.63 -2.62
CA LEU A 25 -1.25 9.78 -2.62
C LEU A 25 -0.81 11.02 -1.83
N ASP A 26 -1.49 12.15 -2.04
CA ASP A 26 -1.19 13.41 -1.35
C ASP A 26 -1.42 13.28 0.17
N GLN A 27 -2.51 12.62 0.58
CA GLN A 27 -2.78 12.37 2.00
C GLN A 27 -1.77 11.41 2.62
N LEU A 28 -1.40 10.33 1.94
CA LEU A 28 -0.38 9.40 2.40
C LEU A 28 0.96 10.10 2.63
N ASN A 29 1.38 10.96 1.70
CA ASN A 29 2.59 11.75 1.84
C ASN A 29 2.51 12.75 3.00
N ARG A 30 1.35 13.42 3.15
CA ARG A 30 1.12 14.42 4.20
C ARG A 30 1.14 13.81 5.60
N TYR A 31 0.56 12.63 5.78
CA TYR A 31 0.38 11.99 7.09
C TYR A 31 1.30 10.79 7.34
N ARG A 32 2.37 10.62 6.55
CA ARG A 32 3.27 9.46 6.59
C ARG A 32 3.79 9.06 7.98
N SER A 33 3.97 10.02 8.88
CA SER A 33 4.47 9.80 10.25
C SER A 33 3.38 9.52 11.29
N GLU A 34 2.12 9.49 10.85
CA GLU A 34 0.92 9.43 11.69
C GLU A 34 -0.01 8.28 11.28
N VAL A 35 0.44 7.46 10.34
CA VAL A 35 -0.27 6.27 9.87
C VAL A 35 0.32 5.02 10.52
N ALA A 36 -0.52 4.01 10.71
CA ALA A 36 -0.14 2.64 11.01
C ALA A 36 -0.84 1.69 10.05
N VAL A 37 -0.29 0.50 9.90
CA VAL A 37 -0.88 -0.58 9.10
C VAL A 37 -1.06 -1.79 10.00
N ALA A 38 -2.22 -2.43 9.95
CA ALA A 38 -2.46 -3.66 10.69
C ALA A 38 -1.62 -4.81 10.11
N SER A 39 -1.13 -5.72 10.96
CA SER A 39 -0.37 -6.91 10.51
C SER A 39 -1.15 -7.76 9.51
N LEU A 40 -2.48 -7.84 9.67
CA LEU A 40 -3.38 -8.52 8.73
C LEU A 40 -3.37 -7.88 7.34
N VAL A 41 -3.38 -6.55 7.26
CA VAL A 41 -3.31 -5.81 5.99
C VAL A 41 -1.97 -6.06 5.29
N VAL A 42 -0.87 -6.13 6.05
CA VAL A 42 0.44 -6.52 5.49
C VAL A 42 0.38 -7.92 4.87
N HIS A 43 -0.24 -8.88 5.56
CA HIS A 43 -0.42 -10.23 5.03
C HIS A 43 -1.29 -10.26 3.76
N GLU A 44 -2.38 -9.49 3.70
CA GLU A 44 -3.23 -9.39 2.49
C GLU A 44 -2.44 -8.92 1.26
N ILE A 45 -1.59 -7.90 1.42
CA ILE A 45 -0.78 -7.34 0.34
C ILE A 45 0.26 -8.35 -0.14
N LEU A 46 0.98 -8.99 0.79
CA LEU A 46 1.97 -10.02 0.49
C LEU A 46 1.33 -11.21 -0.23
N TYR A 47 0.18 -11.67 0.29
CA TYR A 47 -0.58 -12.75 -0.30
C TYR A 47 -1.05 -12.42 -1.73
N GLY A 48 -1.51 -11.19 -1.96
CA GLY A 48 -1.83 -10.68 -3.28
C GLY A 48 -0.61 -10.73 -4.23
N CYS A 49 0.56 -10.31 -3.76
CA CYS A 49 1.78 -10.28 -4.56
C CYS A 49 2.33 -11.67 -4.90
N TRP A 50 2.23 -12.64 -4.00
CA TRP A 50 2.61 -14.02 -4.28
C TRP A 50 1.78 -14.64 -5.41
N ARG A 51 0.49 -14.32 -5.50
CA ARG A 51 -0.43 -14.87 -6.50
C ARG A 51 -0.29 -14.27 -7.89
N LEU A 52 0.45 -13.18 -8.05
CA LEU A 52 0.64 -12.58 -9.37
C LEU A 52 1.56 -13.45 -10.25
N PRO A 53 1.25 -13.58 -11.55
CA PRO A 53 2.17 -14.19 -12.50
C PRO A 53 3.44 -13.34 -12.63
N ALA A 54 4.55 -13.98 -13.00
CA ALA A 54 5.82 -13.29 -13.23
C ALA A 54 5.62 -12.17 -14.27
N SER A 55 5.85 -10.93 -13.86
CA SER A 55 5.61 -9.74 -14.68
C SER A 55 6.37 -8.55 -14.12
N LYS A 56 6.68 -7.56 -14.97
CA LYS A 56 7.27 -6.28 -14.52
C LYS A 56 6.44 -5.58 -13.44
N ARG A 57 5.12 -5.78 -13.46
CA ARG A 57 4.19 -5.28 -12.45
C ARG A 57 4.41 -5.95 -11.09
N LYS A 58 4.62 -7.28 -11.08
CA LYS A 58 4.94 -8.04 -9.87
C LYS A 58 6.24 -7.52 -9.25
N ASP A 59 7.28 -7.31 -10.05
CA ASP A 59 8.56 -6.80 -9.56
C ASP A 59 8.45 -5.38 -8.99
N SER A 60 7.65 -4.52 -9.61
CA SER A 60 7.40 -3.17 -9.10
C SER A 60 6.65 -3.18 -7.76
N LEU A 61 5.67 -4.08 -7.60
CA LEU A 61 4.93 -4.27 -6.35
C LEU A 61 5.84 -4.77 -5.24
N TRP A 62 6.72 -5.74 -5.53
CA TRP A 62 7.69 -6.26 -4.57
C TRP A 62 8.72 -5.24 -4.08
N LYS A 63 9.03 -4.22 -4.87
CA LYS A 63 9.92 -3.12 -4.45
C LYS A 63 9.20 -2.08 -3.59
N TYR A 64 7.87 -2.03 -3.68
CA TYR A 64 7.06 -1.05 -2.99
C TYR A 64 6.68 -1.52 -1.56
N ILE A 65 6.50 -2.83 -1.39
CA ILE A 65 6.22 -3.49 -0.10
C ILE A 65 7.53 -3.66 0.68
#